data_AF-J3D6R0-F1
#
_entry.id   AF-J3D6R0-F1
#
_cell.length_a   1.000
_cell.length_b   1.000
_cell.length_c   1.000
_cell.angle_alpha   90.00
_cell.angle_beta   90.00
_cell.angle_gamma   90.00
#
_symmetry.space_group_name_H-M   'P 1'
#
loop_
_entity.id
_entity.type
_entity.pdbx_description
1 polymer ?
#
loop_
_entity_poly.entity_id
_entity_poly.type
_entity_poly.pdbx_seq_one_letter_code
_entity_poly.pdbx_strand_id
1 'polypeptide(L)'
;MRHYLIPSHKHVLRDFLNASAKRRGRHKKAAWCVMLAVMLYAALGLQQSHAVVPYRSPEDYGPSLEARNHLSACRRAAMETMAAVTNGVAGGKIESESFVQRGDAEYFRFVMRSGSKEILIICDGHAGIVRRQIDIWGEL
;
A
#
# COMPACT_ATOMS: atom_id res chain seq x y z
N MET A 1 31.77 -50.60 -62.76
CA MET A 1 31.68 -49.15 -62.52
C MET A 1 30.46 -48.87 -61.65
N ARG A 2 30.62 -48.23 -60.48
CA ARG A 2 29.49 -47.86 -59.59
C ARG A 2 28.83 -46.61 -60.14
N HIS A 3 27.59 -46.73 -60.62
CA HIS A 3 26.77 -45.59 -61.00
C HIS A 3 26.16 -44.98 -59.72
N TYR A 4 26.59 -43.76 -59.39
CA TYR A 4 25.94 -42.96 -58.35
C TYR A 4 24.63 -42.41 -58.91
N LEU A 5 23.51 -42.75 -58.29
CA LEU A 5 22.21 -42.14 -58.56
C LEU A 5 22.25 -40.68 -58.10
N ILE A 6 22.27 -39.77 -59.07
CA ILE A 6 22.17 -38.33 -58.84
C ILE A 6 20.77 -38.04 -58.28
N PRO A 7 20.62 -37.43 -57.08
CA PRO A 7 19.32 -37.17 -56.51
C PRO A 7 18.57 -36.16 -57.39
N SER A 8 17.33 -36.49 -57.75
CA SER A 8 16.44 -35.64 -58.53
C SER A 8 16.23 -34.28 -57.83
N HIS A 9 16.86 -33.23 -58.38
CA HIS A 9 16.85 -31.84 -57.90
C HIS A 9 15.45 -31.28 -57.59
N LYS A 10 14.39 -31.86 -58.16
CA LYS A 10 12.99 -31.44 -57.95
C LYS A 10 12.49 -31.73 -56.53
N HIS A 11 12.98 -32.78 -55.88
CA HIS A 11 12.61 -33.09 -54.49
C HIS A 11 13.27 -32.13 -53.49
N VAL A 12 14.54 -31.81 -53.74
CA VAL A 12 15.34 -30.91 -52.87
C VAL A 12 14.74 -29.50 -52.80
N LEU A 13 14.28 -28.95 -53.93
CA LEU A 13 13.70 -27.60 -53.98
C LEU A 13 12.34 -27.54 -53.27
N ARG A 14 11.50 -28.57 -53.43
CA ARG A 14 10.20 -28.67 -52.76
C ARG A 14 10.35 -28.81 -51.25
N ASP A 15 11.32 -29.59 -50.80
CA ASP A 15 11.60 -29.76 -49.37
C ASP A 15 12.15 -28.49 -48.74
N PHE A 16 12.99 -27.74 -49.46
CA PHE A 16 13.49 -26.44 -49.00
C PHE A 16 12.38 -25.39 -48.86
N LEU A 17 11.46 -25.32 -49.83
CA LEU A 17 10.31 -24.40 -49.78
C LEU A 17 9.34 -24.76 -48.63
N ASN A 18 9.05 -26.05 -48.44
CA ASN A 18 8.23 -26.53 -47.34
C ASN A 18 8.86 -26.26 -45.97
N ALA A 19 10.18 -26.48 -45.83
CA ALA A 19 10.92 -26.16 -44.61
C ALA A 19 10.91 -24.65 -44.33
N SER A 20 11.05 -23.83 -45.36
CA SER A 20 11.01 -22.36 -45.26
C SER A 20 9.62 -21.85 -44.86
N ALA A 21 8.55 -22.42 -45.43
CA ALA A 21 7.17 -22.11 -45.06
C ALA A 21 6.87 -22.52 -43.61
N LYS A 22 7.33 -23.70 -43.18
CA LYS A 22 7.18 -24.18 -41.79
C LYS A 22 7.93 -23.30 -40.79
N ARG A 23 9.15 -22.83 -41.13
CA ARG A 23 9.89 -21.86 -40.31
C ARG A 23 9.15 -20.53 -40.21
N ARG A 24 8.67 -19.97 -41.33
CA ARG A 24 7.88 -18.72 -41.34
C ARG A 24 6.60 -18.83 -40.51
N GLY A 25 5.92 -19.99 -40.54
CA GLY A 25 4.76 -20.27 -39.69
C GLY A 25 5.10 -20.33 -38.19
N ARG A 26 6.24 -20.92 -37.82
CA ARG A 26 6.73 -20.94 -36.42
C ARG A 26 7.10 -19.56 -35.91
N HIS A 27 7.77 -18.74 -36.72
CA HIS A 27 8.09 -17.35 -36.35
C HIS A 27 6.84 -16.49 -36.18
N LYS A 28 5.83 -16.65 -37.04
CA LYS A 28 4.53 -16.01 -36.86
C LYS A 28 3.89 -16.42 -35.53
N LYS A 29 3.83 -17.72 -35.23
CA LYS A 29 3.28 -18.22 -33.95
C LYS A 29 4.06 -17.67 -32.74
N ALA A 30 5.38 -17.65 -32.80
CA ALA A 30 6.21 -17.09 -31.73
C ALA A 30 5.94 -15.59 -31.53
N ALA A 31 5.84 -14.81 -32.60
CA ALA A 31 5.51 -13.39 -32.53
C ALA A 31 4.11 -13.16 -31.93
N TRP A 32 3.11 -13.98 -32.31
CA TRP A 32 1.77 -13.93 -31.73
C TRP A 32 1.77 -14.28 -30.23
N CYS A 33 2.52 -15.30 -29.81
CA CYS A 33 2.63 -15.65 -28.40
C CYS A 33 3.33 -14.55 -27.58
N VAL A 34 4.37 -13.93 -28.11
CA VAL A 34 5.06 -12.80 -27.45
C VAL A 34 4.13 -11.60 -27.34
N MET A 35 3.39 -11.26 -28.39
CA MET A 35 2.39 -10.17 -28.33
C MET A 35 1.33 -10.46 -27.27
N LEU A 36 0.80 -11.69 -27.20
CA LEU A 36 -0.17 -12.08 -26.18
C LEU A 36 0.40 -11.98 -24.77
N ALA A 37 1.64 -12.42 -24.54
CA ALA A 37 2.30 -12.33 -23.25
C ALA A 37 2.51 -10.86 -22.80
N VAL A 38 2.90 -9.97 -23.73
CA VAL A 38 3.04 -8.53 -23.46
C VAL A 38 1.69 -7.89 -23.14
N MET A 39 0.64 -8.23 -23.90
CA MET A 39 -0.71 -7.73 -23.66
C MET A 39 -1.27 -8.21 -22.31
N LEU A 40 -1.05 -9.48 -21.95
CA LEU A 40 -1.42 -10.03 -20.64
C LEU A 40 -0.66 -9.37 -19.51
N TYR A 41 0.65 -9.16 -19.65
CA TYR A 41 1.46 -8.47 -18.66
C TYR A 41 1.01 -7.01 -18.46
N ALA A 42 0.74 -6.29 -19.55
CA ALA A 42 0.22 -4.92 -19.48
C ALA A 42 -1.16 -4.88 -18.80
N ALA A 43 -2.09 -5.76 -19.19
CA ALA A 43 -3.43 -5.82 -18.61
C ALA A 43 -3.42 -6.17 -17.12
N LEU A 44 -2.57 -7.11 -16.70
CA LEU A 44 -2.43 -7.49 -15.28
C LEU A 44 -1.67 -6.43 -14.46
N GLY A 45 -0.69 -5.74 -15.06
CA GLY A 45 0.04 -4.65 -14.42
C GLY A 45 -0.82 -3.40 -14.18
N LEU A 46 -1.79 -3.13 -15.05
CA LEU A 46 -2.76 -2.04 -14.90
C LEU A 46 -3.68 -2.22 -13.68
N GLN A 47 -3.91 -3.44 -13.21
CA GLN A 47 -4.65 -3.67 -11.96
C GLN A 47 -3.83 -3.37 -10.70
N GLN A 48 -2.51 -3.18 -10.81
CA GLN A 48 -1.66 -2.83 -9.67
C GLN A 48 -1.46 -1.32 -9.50
N SER A 49 -2.01 -0.46 -10.37
CA SER A 49 -2.00 1.00 -10.19
C SER A 49 -3.10 1.48 -9.24
N HIS A 50 -3.30 0.81 -8.12
CA HIS A 50 -4.08 1.34 -6.99
C HIS A 50 -3.14 2.10 -6.05
N ALA A 51 -2.71 3.30 -6.42
CA ALA A 51 -1.93 4.14 -5.49
C ALA A 51 -1.96 5.65 -5.79
N VAL A 52 -3.01 6.16 -6.44
CA VAL A 52 -3.27 7.60 -6.43
C VAL A 52 -4.56 7.80 -5.65
N VAL A 53 -4.42 8.07 -4.35
CA VAL A 53 -5.52 8.59 -3.54
C VAL A 53 -6.01 9.85 -4.24
N PRO A 54 -7.31 9.99 -4.54
CA PRO A 54 -7.83 11.19 -5.18
C PRO A 54 -7.40 12.39 -4.34
N TYR A 55 -6.80 13.39 -4.99
CA TYR A 55 -6.40 14.63 -4.36
C TYR A 55 -7.61 15.20 -3.62
N ARG A 56 -7.56 15.14 -2.29
CA ARG A 56 -8.48 15.83 -1.39
C ARG A 56 -7.91 17.21 -1.12
N SER A 57 -8.80 18.19 -0.93
CA SER A 57 -8.35 19.54 -0.57
C SER A 57 -7.69 19.50 0.81
N PRO A 58 -6.75 20.42 1.13
CA PRO A 58 -6.12 20.49 2.46
C PRO A 58 -7.14 20.54 3.62
N GLU A 59 -8.33 21.09 3.35
CA GLU A 59 -9.44 21.22 4.28
C GLU A 59 -10.14 19.88 4.58
N ASP A 60 -10.05 18.92 3.66
CA ASP A 60 -10.63 17.57 3.77
C ASP A 60 -9.74 16.59 4.57
N TYR A 61 -8.51 16.97 4.93
CA TYR A 61 -7.63 16.16 5.79
C TYR A 61 -7.80 16.48 7.29
N GLY A 62 -8.73 17.36 7.63
CA GLY A 62 -9.08 17.67 9.01
C GLY A 62 -10.02 16.62 9.63
N PRO A 63 -10.13 16.61 10.96
CA PRO A 63 -11.17 15.84 11.64
C PRO A 63 -12.56 16.27 11.16
N SER A 64 -13.46 15.31 11.03
CA SER A 64 -14.89 15.56 10.82
C SER A 64 -15.46 16.50 11.88
N LEU A 65 -16.60 17.12 11.58
CA LEU A 65 -17.30 17.99 12.55
C LEU A 65 -17.63 17.24 13.85
N GLU A 66 -18.03 15.98 13.73
CA GLU A 66 -18.30 15.12 14.88
C GLU A 66 -17.03 14.91 15.71
N ALA A 67 -15.92 14.54 15.08
CA ALA A 67 -14.65 14.37 15.77
C ALA A 67 -14.13 15.67 16.41
N ARG A 68 -14.31 16.81 15.75
CA ARG A 68 -13.93 18.12 16.32
C ARG A 68 -14.66 18.41 17.63
N ASN A 69 -15.93 18.04 17.75
CA ASN A 69 -16.71 18.25 18.98
C ASN A 69 -16.16 17.42 20.15
N HIS A 70 -15.60 16.23 19.87
CA HIS A 70 -15.03 15.35 20.88
C HIS A 70 -13.56 15.66 21.24
N LEU A 71 -12.87 16.54 20.51
CA LEU A 71 -11.47 16.89 20.77
C LEU A 71 -11.24 17.37 22.22
N SER A 72 -12.14 18.21 22.75
CA SER A 72 -12.03 18.71 24.13
C SER A 72 -12.19 17.60 25.18
N ALA A 73 -13.05 16.61 24.91
CA ALA A 73 -13.22 15.44 25.75
C ALA A 73 -11.97 14.54 25.69
N CYS A 74 -11.44 14.30 24.49
CA CYS A 74 -10.19 13.57 24.28
C CYS A 74 -9.00 14.19 25.01
N ARG A 75 -8.84 15.52 24.98
CA ARG A 75 -7.79 16.23 25.74
C ARG A 75 -7.93 15.99 27.24
N ARG A 76 -9.16 16.10 27.79
CA ARG A 76 -9.41 15.84 29.22
C ARG A 76 -9.09 14.39 29.59
N ALA A 77 -9.59 13.44 28.81
CA ALA A 77 -9.34 12.03 29.04
C ALA A 77 -7.84 11.67 28.94
N ALA A 78 -7.09 12.30 28.03
CA ALA A 78 -5.64 12.14 27.96
C ALA A 78 -4.94 12.68 29.22
N MET A 79 -5.33 13.86 29.69
CA MET A 79 -4.80 14.43 30.93
C MET A 79 -5.10 13.57 32.17
N GLU A 80 -6.33 13.05 32.27
CA GLU A 80 -6.75 12.13 33.32
C GLU A 80 -5.97 10.81 33.27
N THR A 81 -5.76 10.26 32.07
CA THR A 81 -4.96 9.04 31.87
C THR A 81 -3.52 9.26 32.33
N MET A 82 -2.90 10.39 31.98
CA MET A 82 -1.54 10.69 32.44
C MET A 82 -1.48 10.83 33.97
N ALA A 83 -2.45 11.53 34.57
CA ALA A 83 -2.53 11.68 36.02
C ALA A 83 -2.66 10.33 36.74
N ALA A 84 -3.41 9.37 36.17
CA ALA A 84 -3.52 8.02 36.70
C ALA A 84 -2.17 7.27 36.66
N VAL A 85 -1.38 7.45 35.61
CA VAL A 85 -0.09 6.75 35.41
C VAL A 85 1.06 7.36 36.22
N THR A 86 0.92 8.63 36.63
CA THR A 86 1.89 9.34 37.47
C THR A 86 1.50 9.38 38.95
N ASN A 87 0.55 8.53 39.39
CA ASN A 87 0.07 8.48 40.78
C ASN A 87 -0.40 9.86 41.30
N GLY A 88 -1.08 10.65 40.47
CA GLY A 88 -1.61 11.95 40.86
C GLY A 88 -0.59 13.09 40.89
N VAL A 89 0.65 12.87 40.43
CA VAL A 89 1.59 13.99 40.20
C VAL A 89 1.05 14.83 39.04
N ALA A 90 0.49 15.99 39.39
CA ALA A 90 0.00 17.00 38.44
C ALA A 90 1.18 17.55 37.64
N GLY A 91 1.46 16.96 36.47
CA GLY A 91 2.64 17.36 35.69
C GLY A 91 2.71 16.84 34.25
N GLY A 92 1.68 16.14 33.78
CA GLY A 92 1.62 15.72 32.38
C GLY A 92 1.38 16.91 31.46
N LYS A 93 2.34 17.24 30.60
CA LYS A 93 2.15 18.22 29.52
C LYS A 93 1.90 17.49 28.21
N ILE A 94 1.00 18.02 27.39
CA ILE A 94 0.84 17.60 25.99
C ILE A 94 1.99 18.24 25.18
N GLU A 95 2.90 17.42 24.67
CA GLU A 95 3.99 17.85 23.79
C GLU A 95 3.57 17.89 22.32
N SER A 96 2.67 16.98 21.93
CA SER A 96 2.14 16.94 20.56
C SER A 96 0.69 16.49 20.56
N GLU A 97 -0.09 17.11 19.70
CA GLU A 97 -1.43 16.70 19.33
C GLU A 97 -1.45 16.47 17.82
N SER A 98 -1.94 15.31 17.39
CA SER A 98 -2.11 15.02 15.97
C SER A 98 -3.41 14.29 15.70
N PHE A 99 -3.95 14.50 14.51
CA PHE A 99 -5.12 13.81 14.00
C PHE A 99 -4.70 12.72 13.01
N VAL A 100 -5.36 11.56 13.07
CA VAL A 100 -5.17 10.48 12.11
C VAL A 100 -6.53 9.93 11.71
N GLN A 101 -6.76 9.87 10.40
CA GLN A 101 -7.88 9.14 9.82
C GLN A 101 -7.37 7.86 9.14
N ARG A 102 -8.01 6.72 9.42
CA ARG A 102 -7.71 5.44 8.77
C ARG A 102 -9.01 4.77 8.37
N GLY A 103 -9.35 4.84 7.07
CA GLY A 103 -10.68 4.48 6.60
C GLY A 103 -11.73 5.42 7.22
N ASP A 104 -12.79 4.85 7.77
CA ASP A 104 -13.86 5.62 8.44
C ASP A 104 -13.54 5.95 9.91
N ALA A 105 -12.44 5.43 10.43
CA ALA A 105 -12.04 5.66 11.81
C ALA A 105 -11.18 6.93 11.94
N GLU A 106 -11.54 7.75 12.91
CA GLU A 106 -10.88 9.01 13.24
C GLU A 106 -10.27 8.93 14.64
N TYR A 107 -9.02 9.39 14.78
CA TYR A 107 -8.28 9.30 16.04
C TYR A 107 -7.57 10.61 16.34
N PHE A 108 -7.59 10.98 17.62
CA PHE A 108 -6.70 11.99 18.17
C PHE A 108 -5.57 11.31 18.94
N ARG A 109 -4.34 11.74 18.66
CA ARG A 109 -3.14 11.22 19.32
C ARG A 109 -2.50 12.34 20.13
N PHE A 110 -2.25 12.05 21.39
CA PHE A 110 -1.58 12.96 22.33
C PHE A 110 -0.28 12.33 22.78
N VAL A 111 0.84 13.01 22.52
CA VAL A 111 2.11 12.67 23.15
C VAL A 111 2.20 13.47 24.43
N MET A 112 2.24 12.77 25.55
CA MET A 112 2.26 13.35 26.88
C MET A 112 3.57 13.06 27.59
N ARG A 113 4.13 14.07 28.26
CA ARG A 113 5.39 13.96 29.00
C ARG A 113 5.22 14.41 30.44
N SER A 114 5.79 13.65 31.38
CA SER A 114 5.94 14.04 32.79
C SER A 114 7.27 13.51 33.31
N GLY A 115 8.23 14.41 33.53
CA GLY A 115 9.60 14.02 33.88
C GLY A 115 10.22 13.17 32.76
N SER A 116 10.67 11.96 33.09
CA SER A 116 11.25 11.00 32.15
C SER A 116 10.22 10.10 31.45
N LYS A 117 8.94 10.12 31.86
CA LYS A 117 7.89 9.32 31.22
C LYS A 117 7.33 10.05 30.01
N GLU A 118 7.20 9.34 28.90
CA GLU A 118 6.55 9.82 27.69
C GLU A 118 5.57 8.78 27.17
N ILE A 119 4.33 9.19 26.98
CA ILE A 119 3.21 8.30 26.72
C ILE A 119 2.44 8.80 25.52
N LEU A 120 2.24 7.94 24.54
CA LEU A 120 1.31 8.16 23.44
C LEU A 120 -0.08 7.66 23.84
N ILE A 121 -1.03 8.58 23.88
CA ILE A 121 -2.44 8.31 24.14
C ILE A 121 -3.21 8.43 22.82
N ILE A 122 -4.00 7.40 22.49
CA ILE A 122 -4.84 7.37 21.30
C ILE A 122 -6.29 7.41 21.75
N CYS A 123 -6.99 8.47 21.37
CA CYS A 123 -8.41 8.70 21.62
C CYS A 123 -9.22 8.46 20.35
N ASP A 124 -10.39 7.84 20.50
CA ASP A 124 -11.39 7.71 19.44
C ASP A 124 -12.03 9.07 19.16
N GLY A 125 -11.95 9.52 17.91
CA GLY A 125 -12.50 10.80 17.47
C GLY A 125 -14.03 10.84 17.55
N HIS A 126 -14.72 9.71 17.35
CA HIS A 126 -16.19 9.67 17.35
C HIS A 126 -16.78 9.48 18.74
N ALA A 127 -16.05 8.83 19.64
CA ALA A 127 -16.54 8.59 21.00
C ALA A 127 -15.97 9.57 22.05
N GLY A 128 -14.83 10.21 21.77
CA GLY A 128 -14.12 11.01 22.77
C GLY A 128 -13.50 10.19 23.89
N ILE A 129 -13.26 8.89 23.67
CA ILE A 129 -12.77 7.94 24.68
C ILE A 129 -11.35 7.47 24.35
N VAL A 130 -10.50 7.35 25.36
CA VAL A 130 -9.16 6.77 25.22
C VAL A 130 -9.26 5.29 24.87
N ARG A 131 -8.69 4.90 23.73
CA ARG A 131 -8.64 3.51 23.28
C ARG A 131 -7.36 2.79 23.65
N ARG A 132 -6.24 3.51 23.61
CA ARG A 132 -4.93 2.92 23.83
C ARG A 132 -3.98 3.91 24.48
N GLN A 133 -3.13 3.36 25.34
CA GLN A 133 -1.99 4.02 25.92
C GLN A 133 -0.75 3.21 25.55
N ILE A 134 0.31 3.89 25.11
CA ILE A 134 1.58 3.28 24.73
C ILE A 134 2.69 4.08 25.42
N ASP A 135 3.50 3.43 26.24
CA ASP A 135 4.74 4.04 26.74
C ASP A 135 5.74 4.08 25.57
N ILE A 136 6.21 5.28 25.21
CA ILE A 136 7.10 5.47 24.05
C ILE A 136 8.50 4.92 24.36
N TRP A 137 8.87 4.88 25.64
CA TRP A 137 10.17 4.42 26.11
C TRP A 137 10.11 3.06 26.82
N GLY A 138 8.93 2.44 26.91
CA GLY A 138 8.77 1.09 27.41
C GLY A 138 9.44 0.06 26.49
N GLU A 139 9.90 -1.06 27.04
CA GLU A 139 10.40 -2.18 26.25
C GLU A 139 9.29 -2.68 25.29
N LEU A 140 9.59 -2.64 23.99
CA LEU A 140 8.73 -3.11 22.89
C LEU A 140 8.55 -4.63 22.91
#